data_AF-A0A2E5E9N3-F1
#
_entry.id   AF-A0A2E5E9N3-F1
#
_cell.length_a   1.000
_cell.length_b   1.000
_cell.length_c   1.000
_cell.angle_alpha   90.00
_cell.angle_beta   90.00
_cell.angle_gamma   90.00
#
_symmetry.space_group_name_H-M   'P 1'
#
loop_
_entity.id
_entity.type
_entity.pdbx_description
1 polymer ?
#
loop_
_entity_poly.entity_id
_entity_poly.type
_entity_poly.pdbx_seq_one_letter_code
_entity_poly.pdbx_strand_id
1 'polypeptide(L)'
;MLTAGILTIAAMTAQGQGTFNYIRLGDIDGMGFVTGTDPCGAELCWPFNSPFDLPPNCALDGSCSNGVLINAAGDPINVDGVGVLSQGDFLPDLDCSVPGCDYPNYGCHYNSDEFDNREPNEVNGLVYGTYTELSGASDINSQGSGWTDVAVSGTGVGWNNCFDAPSSSYVCGQGQPTFVFQFDVTGADPTQPVFINAVFGDYDVDSANDTVLIRTANGGTQQLSIATQNNGAGQDGMIQMATATVPFSSVFINWPNNTQGYLEVEFQMPNEPFVAYDYVEIGITPLVVDEGCCCYRTPDGTWQYSQMTQDKCMEVMGYYQGDGVECDEGAPTIGACCIWSGNGNWVCEDTADCECDYQGGTFYPLYECWEIQCEPVGKTGCCCYEDQESGLWFLAELTPQKCEALGGNFAGVGVPCETDVSPMGACCIEEGSGYYCFETSQCDCEVQGGQFFIGLDCTNPEVPCNTGAELGACCHYNRETGCPDCIVTTLDDCVESGNYIYPQWQGVGTSCNDPGLDCCQPSGACCVGNACVWTIQKTCDEAQGTWYATATCDQVNCTYCPGDLDGNGSVDINDLLAIINQWGPCP
;
A
#
# COMPACT_ATOMS: atom_id res chain seq x y z
N MET A 1 -4.33 0.85 76.37
CA MET A 1 -3.05 1.46 75.94
C MET A 1 -2.11 0.33 75.57
N LEU A 2 -1.38 0.31 74.47
CA LEU A 2 -1.49 0.90 73.15
C LEU A 2 -0.50 0.07 72.31
N THR A 3 -0.93 -0.36 71.14
CA THR A 3 -0.20 -1.16 70.14
C THR A 3 1.04 -0.41 69.63
N ALA A 4 2.17 -1.11 69.48
CA ALA A 4 3.32 -0.63 68.71
C ALA A 4 3.48 -1.51 67.46
N GLY A 5 3.19 -0.94 66.30
CA GLY A 5 3.40 -1.57 64.99
C GLY A 5 4.87 -1.48 64.58
N ILE A 6 5.36 -2.57 63.99
CA ILE A 6 6.67 -2.65 63.35
C ILE A 6 6.49 -2.11 61.92
N LEU A 7 7.14 -0.98 61.63
CA LEU A 7 7.23 -0.42 60.29
C LEU A 7 8.53 -0.97 59.65
N THR A 8 8.40 -1.89 58.71
CA THR A 8 9.48 -2.28 57.80
C THR A 8 9.70 -1.18 56.78
N ILE A 9 10.87 -0.54 56.82
CA ILE A 9 11.33 0.42 55.80
C ILE A 9 11.87 -0.41 54.63
N ALA A 10 11.11 -0.46 53.54
CA ALA A 10 11.62 -0.91 52.25
C ALA A 10 12.60 0.15 51.73
N ALA A 11 13.87 -0.22 51.57
CA ALA A 11 14.84 0.58 50.84
C ALA A 11 14.55 0.42 49.35
N MET A 12 13.65 1.25 48.81
CA MET A 12 13.58 1.47 47.36
C MET A 12 14.70 2.43 46.99
N THR A 13 15.78 1.92 46.43
CA THR A 13 16.75 2.73 45.70
C THR A 13 16.08 3.19 44.40
N ALA A 14 15.56 4.41 44.40
CA ALA A 14 15.18 5.11 43.18
C ALA A 14 16.46 5.35 42.35
N GLN A 15 16.72 4.49 41.35
CA GLN A 15 17.63 4.83 40.27
C GLN A 15 17.00 5.97 39.48
N GLY A 16 17.76 7.05 39.25
CA GLY A 16 17.28 8.22 38.52
C GLY A 16 16.86 7.82 37.10
N GLN A 17 15.58 7.95 36.78
CA GLN A 17 15.04 7.58 35.48
C GLN A 17 15.48 8.59 34.41
N GLY A 18 16.41 8.18 33.55
CA GLY A 18 16.73 8.85 32.28
C GLY A 18 15.69 8.54 31.19
N THR A 19 15.94 8.98 29.95
CA THR A 19 15.13 8.61 28.77
C THR A 19 15.10 7.09 28.60
N PHE A 20 13.96 6.54 28.14
CA PHE A 20 13.79 5.13 27.81
C PHE A 20 14.93 4.61 26.94
N ASN A 21 15.49 3.45 27.30
CA ASN A 21 16.56 2.79 26.54
C ASN A 21 16.19 1.34 26.21
N TYR A 22 15.98 0.50 27.24
CA TYR A 22 15.61 -0.89 27.03
C TYR A 22 14.86 -1.49 28.22
N ILE A 23 14.16 -2.59 27.92
CA ILE A 23 13.54 -3.51 28.88
C ILE A 23 13.85 -4.91 28.42
N ARG A 24 14.41 -5.72 29.29
CA ARG A 24 14.69 -7.13 29.05
C ARG A 24 13.84 -7.98 29.97
N LEU A 25 13.37 -9.09 29.44
CA LEU A 25 12.65 -10.13 30.16
C LEU A 25 13.35 -11.46 29.92
N GLY A 26 13.80 -12.07 31.01
CA GLY A 26 14.21 -13.46 31.09
C GLY A 26 13.30 -14.19 32.07
N ASP A 27 13.76 -15.29 32.64
CA ASP A 27 12.99 -16.21 33.45
C ASP A 27 13.32 -16.16 34.94
N ILE A 28 13.27 -17.28 35.68
CA ILE A 28 13.41 -17.23 37.15
C ILE A 28 14.85 -16.96 37.58
N ASP A 29 15.82 -17.55 36.90
CA ASP A 29 17.21 -17.54 37.34
C ASP A 29 18.04 -16.39 36.73
N GLY A 30 17.62 -15.82 35.60
CA GLY A 30 18.23 -14.58 35.12
C GLY A 30 17.92 -14.19 33.69
N MET A 31 18.97 -13.69 33.01
CA MET A 31 18.98 -13.43 31.57
C MET A 31 19.99 -14.35 30.86
N GLY A 32 20.51 -15.36 31.59
CA GLY A 32 21.65 -16.26 31.32
C GLY A 32 22.96 -15.61 30.87
N PHE A 33 22.96 -14.46 30.21
CA PHE A 33 24.12 -13.69 29.77
C PHE A 33 24.27 -12.42 30.61
N VAL A 34 25.12 -12.43 31.64
CA VAL A 34 25.28 -11.24 32.50
C VAL A 34 25.98 -10.10 31.74
N THR A 35 25.22 -9.10 31.27
CA THR A 35 25.75 -7.78 30.92
C THR A 35 25.94 -6.93 32.18
N GLY A 36 27.11 -7.09 32.82
CA GLY A 36 27.82 -6.11 33.65
C GLY A 36 27.11 -5.37 34.80
N THR A 37 27.53 -5.65 36.05
CA THR A 37 27.83 -4.63 37.09
C THR A 37 28.97 -5.05 38.06
N ASP A 38 30.22 -4.67 37.73
CA ASP A 38 31.44 -4.17 38.48
C ASP A 38 31.95 -4.80 39.83
N PRO A 39 33.27 -4.89 40.19
CA PRO A 39 34.54 -4.48 39.53
C PRO A 39 35.61 -5.60 39.43
N CYS A 40 35.98 -6.03 38.23
CA CYS A 40 37.15 -6.89 38.01
C CYS A 40 38.32 -6.07 37.46
N GLY A 41 39.42 -6.00 38.22
CA GLY A 41 40.66 -5.38 37.76
C GLY A 41 41.40 -6.22 36.70
N ALA A 42 42.41 -5.58 36.10
CA ALA A 42 43.54 -6.11 35.29
C ALA A 42 43.36 -7.21 34.23
N GLU A 43 42.18 -7.77 34.00
CA GLU A 43 41.86 -8.61 32.83
C GLU A 43 40.57 -8.12 32.16
N LEU A 44 40.57 -8.15 30.83
CA LEU A 44 39.65 -7.43 29.95
C LEU A 44 38.36 -8.24 29.70
N CYS A 45 37.22 -7.72 30.16
CA CYS A 45 35.88 -8.26 29.89
C CYS A 45 35.23 -7.52 28.71
N TRP A 46 34.67 -8.24 27.74
CA TRP A 46 33.59 -7.80 26.80
C TRP A 46 32.83 -9.04 26.28
N PRO A 47 31.63 -8.88 25.67
CA PRO A 47 31.71 -8.88 24.22
C PRO A 47 31.04 -7.73 23.45
N PHE A 48 30.33 -6.75 24.03
CA PHE A 48 29.68 -5.72 23.18
C PHE A 48 29.73 -4.26 23.69
N ASN A 49 30.81 -3.54 23.33
CA ASN A 49 30.80 -2.17 22.78
C ASN A 49 31.84 -2.15 21.66
N SER A 50 31.40 -1.79 20.46
CA SER A 50 32.28 -1.20 19.46
C SER A 50 32.29 0.32 19.66
N PRO A 51 33.46 0.96 19.58
CA PRO A 51 33.58 2.01 18.57
C PRO A 51 34.83 1.74 17.73
N PHE A 52 34.64 1.72 16.41
CA PHE A 52 35.60 1.24 15.42
C PHE A 52 37.00 1.84 15.56
N ASP A 53 38.00 0.97 15.40
CA ASP A 53 38.94 1.09 14.29
C ASP A 53 39.71 -0.24 14.17
N LEU A 54 39.13 -1.14 13.34
CA LEU A 54 39.62 -2.41 12.74
C LEU A 54 38.71 -3.64 13.05
N PRO A 55 38.02 -4.25 12.05
CA PRO A 55 37.32 -5.53 12.17
C PRO A 55 38.32 -6.71 12.28
N PRO A 56 37.91 -7.87 12.84
CA PRO A 56 38.70 -8.60 13.85
C PRO A 56 39.59 -9.71 13.27
N ASN A 57 40.57 -10.16 14.06
CA ASN A 57 41.43 -11.30 13.71
C ASN A 57 41.06 -12.59 14.48
N CYS A 58 39.81 -12.73 14.90
CA CYS A 58 39.29 -13.94 15.55
C CYS A 58 37.90 -14.26 15.02
N ALA A 59 37.72 -15.47 14.48
CA ALA A 59 36.41 -16.04 14.24
C ALA A 59 35.87 -16.71 15.53
N LEU A 60 34.58 -17.04 15.55
CA LEU A 60 33.93 -17.85 16.58
C LEU A 60 34.51 -19.29 16.69
N ASP A 61 35.49 -19.64 15.84
CA ASP A 61 36.22 -20.92 15.85
C ASP A 61 37.26 -21.06 17.00
N GLY A 62 37.39 -20.05 17.86
CA GLY A 62 38.34 -20.05 18.97
C GLY A 62 39.81 -19.97 18.55
N SER A 63 40.12 -19.60 17.31
CA SER A 63 41.49 -19.56 16.77
C SER A 63 42.47 -18.70 17.56
N CYS A 64 41.99 -17.71 18.31
CA CYS A 64 42.83 -16.89 19.19
C CYS A 64 42.92 -17.36 20.65
N SER A 65 42.26 -18.45 21.01
CA SER A 65 42.43 -19.19 22.28
C SER A 65 43.15 -20.54 22.12
N ASN A 66 43.93 -20.71 21.03
CA ASN A 66 44.44 -22.02 20.57
C ASN A 66 43.32 -23.04 20.24
N GLY A 67 42.13 -22.58 19.87
CA GLY A 67 41.00 -23.40 19.43
C GLY A 67 40.08 -23.89 20.55
N VAL A 68 39.98 -23.20 21.70
CA VAL A 68 39.17 -23.66 22.84
C VAL A 68 38.28 -22.54 23.36
N LEU A 69 36.98 -22.62 23.09
CA LEU A 69 35.94 -21.91 23.85
C LEU A 69 35.70 -22.69 25.15
N ILE A 70 35.59 -22.03 26.30
CA ILE A 70 35.47 -22.68 27.62
C ILE A 70 34.23 -22.23 28.39
N ASN A 71 33.55 -23.14 29.08
CA ASN A 71 32.35 -22.85 29.89
C ASN A 71 32.71 -22.11 31.20
N ALA A 72 31.72 -21.78 32.03
CA ALA A 72 31.92 -21.09 33.32
C ALA A 72 32.83 -21.86 34.31
N ALA A 73 32.99 -23.18 34.13
CA ALA A 73 33.91 -24.03 34.89
C ALA A 73 35.32 -24.14 34.29
N GLY A 74 35.55 -23.59 33.08
CA GLY A 74 36.83 -23.61 32.38
C GLY A 74 37.05 -24.83 31.47
N ASP A 75 36.01 -25.62 31.21
CA ASP A 75 36.07 -26.80 30.33
C ASP A 75 35.76 -26.45 28.87
N PRO A 76 36.37 -27.13 27.87
CA PRO A 76 36.08 -26.92 26.46
C PRO A 76 34.60 -27.11 26.09
N ILE A 77 33.98 -26.08 25.51
CA ILE A 77 32.60 -26.05 24.97
C ILE A 77 32.53 -26.87 23.67
N ASN A 78 33.55 -26.75 22.82
CA ASN A 78 33.78 -27.57 21.63
C ASN A 78 34.55 -28.84 22.04
N VAL A 79 33.81 -29.83 22.51
CA VAL A 79 34.28 -31.11 23.04
C VAL A 79 34.87 -31.98 21.93
N ASP A 80 34.35 -31.88 20.71
CA ASP A 80 34.78 -32.70 19.59
C ASP A 80 35.94 -32.11 18.76
N GLY A 81 36.21 -30.81 18.94
CA GLY A 81 37.31 -30.08 18.32
C GLY A 81 37.10 -29.74 16.84
N VAL A 82 35.87 -29.81 16.32
CA VAL A 82 35.57 -29.63 14.90
C VAL A 82 35.43 -28.15 14.49
N GLY A 83 35.35 -27.24 15.47
CA GLY A 83 35.41 -25.79 15.24
C GLY A 83 34.05 -25.17 14.88
N VAL A 84 33.01 -26.00 14.92
CA VAL A 84 31.58 -25.68 14.81
C VAL A 84 30.90 -26.49 15.92
N LEU A 85 29.97 -25.89 16.68
CA LEU A 85 29.25 -26.61 17.73
C LEU A 85 28.40 -27.71 17.08
N SER A 86 28.65 -28.94 17.46
CA SER A 86 28.02 -30.17 16.98
C SER A 86 27.13 -30.78 18.07
N GLN A 87 26.41 -31.86 17.72
CA GLN A 87 25.58 -32.64 18.66
C GLN A 87 26.37 -33.22 19.87
N GLY A 88 27.70 -33.14 19.88
CA GLY A 88 28.56 -33.56 21.00
C GLY A 88 29.09 -32.42 21.86
N ASP A 89 28.82 -31.18 21.48
CA ASP A 89 29.33 -29.96 22.11
C ASP A 89 28.29 -29.37 23.07
N PHE A 90 28.76 -28.72 24.13
CA PHE A 90 27.89 -28.18 25.18
C PHE A 90 27.85 -26.67 25.06
N LEU A 91 26.66 -26.08 25.05
CA LEU A 91 26.56 -24.69 25.46
C LEU A 91 26.81 -24.59 26.97
N PRO A 92 27.41 -23.50 27.45
CA PRO A 92 27.59 -23.35 28.89
C PRO A 92 26.25 -23.43 29.61
N ASP A 93 26.24 -24.01 30.80
CA ASP A 93 25.34 -23.54 31.86
C ASP A 93 25.71 -22.07 32.10
N LEU A 94 24.90 -21.16 31.58
CA LEU A 94 25.29 -19.77 31.39
C LEU A 94 25.23 -18.94 32.68
N ASP A 95 24.59 -19.45 33.75
CA ASP A 95 24.50 -18.73 35.02
C ASP A 95 24.87 -19.55 36.28
N CYS A 96 25.00 -20.89 36.18
CA CYS A 96 25.33 -21.78 37.30
C CYS A 96 24.47 -21.54 38.56
N SER A 97 23.20 -21.17 38.38
CA SER A 97 22.28 -20.81 39.48
C SER A 97 22.07 -21.93 40.50
N VAL A 98 22.26 -23.20 40.09
CA VAL A 98 22.11 -24.38 40.96
C VAL A 98 23.47 -24.92 41.46
N PRO A 99 23.77 -24.84 42.78
CA PRO A 99 24.98 -25.43 43.34
C PRO A 99 25.03 -26.95 43.14
N GLY A 100 25.85 -27.43 42.20
CA GLY A 100 26.03 -28.86 41.92
C GLY A 100 25.41 -29.36 40.62
N CYS A 101 25.17 -28.48 39.64
CA CYS A 101 24.88 -28.83 38.24
C CYS A 101 25.91 -29.81 37.63
N ASP A 102 27.16 -29.85 38.13
CA ASP A 102 28.16 -30.86 37.75
C ASP A 102 27.98 -32.27 38.37
N TYR A 103 26.94 -32.52 39.18
CA TYR A 103 26.74 -33.85 39.77
C TYR A 103 26.17 -34.85 38.74
N PRO A 104 26.69 -36.09 38.66
CA PRO A 104 26.27 -37.10 37.68
C PRO A 104 24.82 -37.60 37.82
N ASN A 105 24.00 -36.99 38.68
CA ASN A 105 22.57 -37.28 38.86
C ASN A 105 21.64 -36.08 38.60
N TYR A 106 22.17 -34.88 38.35
CA TYR A 106 21.38 -33.69 38.00
C TYR A 106 22.03 -32.82 36.91
N GLY A 107 23.24 -33.15 36.44
CA GLY A 107 23.87 -32.49 35.31
C GLY A 107 23.38 -33.00 33.96
N CYS A 108 22.91 -32.07 33.13
CA CYS A 108 22.82 -32.13 31.66
C CYS A 108 22.23 -33.40 31.01
N HIS A 109 21.51 -34.29 31.70
CA HIS A 109 21.08 -35.54 31.09
C HIS A 109 19.78 -36.13 31.64
N TYR A 110 18.73 -36.09 30.80
CA TYR A 110 17.99 -37.30 30.39
C TYR A 110 17.21 -37.17 29.06
N ASN A 111 17.05 -35.96 28.50
CA ASN A 111 16.19 -35.66 27.35
C ASN A 111 16.91 -35.18 26.07
N SER A 112 18.26 -35.13 26.04
CA SER A 112 19.05 -34.69 24.86
C SER A 112 18.67 -33.30 24.33
N ASP A 113 18.34 -32.39 25.24
CA ASP A 113 18.21 -30.96 24.98
C ASP A 113 19.42 -30.25 25.63
N GLU A 114 20.31 -29.71 24.80
CA GLU A 114 21.54 -29.06 25.25
C GLU A 114 21.33 -27.61 25.75
N PHE A 115 20.11 -27.07 25.66
CA PHE A 115 19.71 -25.76 26.20
C PHE A 115 18.83 -25.85 27.47
N ASP A 116 18.55 -27.04 28.00
CA ASP A 116 17.68 -27.22 29.17
C ASP A 116 18.40 -26.87 30.49
N ASN A 117 18.40 -25.60 30.89
CA ASN A 117 18.96 -25.12 32.17
C ASN A 117 17.91 -24.76 33.23
N ARG A 118 16.62 -25.01 32.96
CA ARG A 118 15.51 -24.73 33.89
C ARG A 118 15.77 -25.18 35.32
N GLU A 119 15.48 -24.31 36.28
CA GLU A 119 15.42 -24.66 37.69
C GLU A 119 14.28 -25.65 37.98
N PRO A 120 14.35 -26.42 39.09
CA PRO A 120 13.25 -27.27 39.55
C PRO A 120 11.89 -26.56 39.72
N ASN A 121 11.91 -25.22 39.86
CA ASN A 121 10.71 -24.39 39.97
C ASN A 121 10.05 -24.10 38.61
N GLU A 122 10.78 -24.26 37.51
CA GLU A 122 10.37 -23.99 36.13
C GLU A 122 9.92 -25.28 35.42
N VAL A 123 10.41 -26.43 35.86
CA VAL A 123 9.97 -27.75 35.41
C VAL A 123 8.44 -27.88 35.57
N ASN A 124 7.75 -28.19 34.46
CA ASN A 124 6.29 -28.23 34.25
C ASN A 124 5.60 -26.90 33.85
N GLY A 125 6.33 -25.80 33.63
CA GLY A 125 5.74 -24.53 33.14
C GLY A 125 4.68 -23.93 34.06
N LEU A 126 4.75 -24.24 35.37
CA LEU A 126 3.75 -23.83 36.37
C LEU A 126 4.10 -22.49 37.05
N VAL A 127 5.30 -21.98 36.85
CA VAL A 127 5.79 -20.72 37.40
C VAL A 127 6.35 -19.89 36.26
N TYR A 128 5.66 -18.81 35.91
CA TYR A 128 6.18 -17.77 35.02
C TYR A 128 7.11 -16.90 35.86
N GLY A 129 8.38 -17.28 35.91
CA GLY A 129 9.44 -16.37 36.37
C GLY A 129 9.46 -15.11 35.54
N THR A 130 9.89 -14.02 36.14
CA THR A 130 10.24 -12.84 35.35
C THR A 130 11.38 -12.15 36.04
N TYR A 131 12.58 -12.42 35.55
CA TYR A 131 13.73 -11.59 35.78
C TYR A 131 13.64 -10.42 34.80
N THR A 132 13.60 -9.22 35.35
CA THR A 132 13.40 -7.99 34.59
C THR A 132 14.59 -7.07 34.76
N GLU A 133 15.23 -6.70 33.66
CA GLU A 133 16.25 -5.64 33.62
C GLU A 133 15.70 -4.44 32.84
N LEU A 134 15.85 -3.23 33.39
CA LEU A 134 15.21 -2.02 32.87
C LEU A 134 16.20 -0.86 32.83
N SER A 135 16.15 -0.06 31.77
CA SER A 135 16.88 1.21 31.66
C SER A 135 15.96 2.31 31.12
N GLY A 136 15.72 3.35 31.93
CA GLY A 136 14.81 4.44 31.59
C GLY A 136 13.32 4.07 31.63
N ALA A 137 12.97 2.96 32.27
CA ALA A 137 11.61 2.47 32.45
C ALA A 137 11.37 1.99 33.89
N SER A 138 10.11 1.75 34.24
CA SER A 138 9.70 1.00 35.43
C SER A 138 8.73 -0.10 35.02
N ASP A 139 8.97 -1.31 35.49
CA ASP A 139 8.08 -2.43 35.26
C ASP A 139 6.76 -2.28 36.03
N ILE A 140 5.66 -2.66 35.39
CA ILE A 140 4.32 -2.67 35.98
C ILE A 140 3.88 -4.10 36.25
N ASN A 141 3.97 -4.95 35.23
CA ASN A 141 3.49 -6.33 35.25
C ASN A 141 4.01 -7.11 34.01
N SER A 142 5.27 -6.89 33.64
CA SER A 142 5.88 -7.67 32.56
C SER A 142 6.00 -9.14 32.99
N GLN A 143 5.93 -10.05 32.01
CA GLN A 143 6.00 -11.49 32.21
C GLN A 143 6.95 -12.09 31.18
N GLY A 144 7.94 -12.85 31.67
CA GLY A 144 8.81 -13.70 30.85
C GLY A 144 8.06 -14.87 30.24
N SER A 145 8.77 -15.73 29.52
CA SER A 145 8.19 -16.94 28.95
C SER A 145 8.34 -18.13 29.88
N GLY A 146 7.42 -19.10 29.81
CA GLY A 146 7.61 -20.42 30.43
C GLY A 146 8.35 -21.42 29.53
N TRP A 147 8.92 -20.92 28.44
CA TRP A 147 9.63 -21.65 27.38
C TRP A 147 11.03 -21.09 27.13
N THR A 148 11.50 -20.22 28.02
CA THR A 148 12.93 -19.96 28.12
C THR A 148 13.62 -21.24 28.58
N ASP A 149 14.92 -21.35 28.31
CA ASP A 149 15.74 -22.46 28.82
C ASP A 149 15.32 -23.86 28.35
N VAL A 150 14.70 -23.95 27.16
CA VAL A 150 14.30 -25.22 26.52
C VAL A 150 14.36 -25.08 25.01
N ALA A 151 14.93 -26.07 24.32
CA ALA A 151 14.82 -26.15 22.87
C ALA A 151 13.39 -26.53 22.43
N VAL A 152 12.77 -25.67 21.63
CA VAL A 152 11.44 -25.88 21.03
C VAL A 152 11.56 -26.14 19.52
N SER A 153 10.81 -27.11 18.99
CA SER A 153 10.80 -27.43 17.55
C SER A 153 9.47 -27.05 16.90
N GLY A 154 9.52 -26.29 15.80
CA GLY A 154 8.33 -25.89 15.03
C GLY A 154 7.58 -27.07 14.39
N THR A 155 8.26 -28.19 14.14
CA THR A 155 7.68 -29.38 13.49
C THR A 155 6.97 -30.34 14.47
N GLY A 156 7.18 -30.17 15.78
CA GLY A 156 6.73 -31.12 16.81
C GLY A 156 7.40 -32.50 16.73
N VAL A 157 8.47 -32.65 15.93
CA VAL A 157 9.25 -33.89 15.82
C VAL A 157 10.65 -33.61 16.35
N GLY A 158 10.94 -34.07 17.57
CA GLY A 158 12.15 -33.69 18.29
C GLY A 158 12.31 -34.40 19.65
N TRP A 159 13.46 -34.18 20.30
CA TRP A 159 13.96 -34.98 21.42
C TRP A 159 13.26 -34.74 22.77
N ASN A 160 12.54 -33.63 22.93
CA ASN A 160 11.66 -33.41 24.07
C ASN A 160 10.29 -34.04 23.83
N ASN A 161 10.01 -35.14 24.54
CA ASN A 161 8.65 -35.70 24.62
C ASN A 161 7.69 -34.61 25.15
N CYS A 162 6.52 -34.47 24.54
CA CYS A 162 5.40 -33.62 24.97
C CYS A 162 4.93 -33.74 26.44
N PHE A 163 5.60 -34.53 27.29
CA PHE A 163 5.27 -34.73 28.71
C PHE A 163 5.84 -33.65 29.63
N ASP A 164 6.95 -32.99 29.27
CA ASP A 164 7.57 -31.92 30.07
C ASP A 164 7.08 -30.51 29.65
N ALA A 165 6.33 -30.45 28.55
CA ALA A 165 5.60 -29.29 28.08
C ALA A 165 4.36 -29.03 28.96
N PRO A 166 4.15 -27.82 29.51
CA PRO A 166 2.86 -27.47 30.10
C PRO A 166 1.75 -27.74 29.08
N SER A 167 0.62 -28.25 29.55
CA SER A 167 -0.43 -28.84 28.72
C SER A 167 -1.20 -27.79 27.91
N SER A 168 -0.58 -27.25 26.86
CA SER A 168 -1.10 -26.41 25.77
C SER A 168 0.04 -25.53 25.21
N SER A 169 0.85 -26.03 24.28
CA SER A 169 1.88 -25.32 23.46
C SER A 169 1.80 -25.84 22.04
N TYR A 170 1.97 -25.09 20.94
CA TYR A 170 1.65 -25.53 19.54
C TYR A 170 2.63 -26.60 19.07
N VAL A 171 3.75 -26.69 19.77
CA VAL A 171 4.70 -27.81 19.84
C VAL A 171 4.02 -29.13 20.30
N CYS A 172 2.83 -29.03 20.91
CA CYS A 172 1.85 -30.08 21.24
C CYS A 172 0.38 -29.54 21.30
N GLY A 173 -0.04 -28.59 20.42
CA GLY A 173 -1.39 -27.98 20.39
C GLY A 173 -1.78 -26.66 21.15
N GLN A 174 -0.94 -25.63 21.34
CA GLN A 174 -1.17 -24.13 21.36
C GLN A 174 -0.11 -23.26 22.13
N GLY A 175 0.83 -22.54 21.50
CA GLY A 175 1.78 -21.60 22.16
C GLY A 175 3.24 -21.71 21.71
N GLN A 176 3.83 -20.59 21.32
CA GLN A 176 5.26 -20.33 21.07
C GLN A 176 5.85 -19.56 22.28
N PRO A 177 7.17 -19.42 22.45
CA PRO A 177 7.73 -18.56 23.49
C PRO A 177 7.11 -17.15 23.36
N THR A 178 6.33 -16.80 24.38
CA THR A 178 5.59 -15.54 24.47
C THR A 178 6.11 -14.74 25.65
N PHE A 179 6.39 -13.46 25.40
CA PHE A 179 6.86 -12.50 26.39
C PHE A 179 5.88 -11.33 26.45
N VAL A 180 5.50 -10.90 27.65
CA VAL A 180 4.55 -9.79 27.83
C VAL A 180 5.31 -8.62 28.45
N PHE A 181 5.46 -7.55 27.70
CA PHE A 181 6.03 -6.31 28.18
C PHE A 181 4.92 -5.39 28.67
N GLN A 182 4.98 -4.99 29.93
CA GLN A 182 4.05 -4.02 30.50
C GLN A 182 4.78 -3.09 31.47
N PHE A 183 5.00 -1.85 31.03
CA PHE A 183 5.93 -0.93 31.69
C PHE A 183 5.50 0.53 31.56
N ASP A 184 6.12 1.41 32.34
CA ASP A 184 5.98 2.87 32.28
C ASP A 184 7.33 3.52 31.97
N VAL A 185 7.34 4.58 31.16
CA VAL A 185 8.56 5.33 30.81
C VAL A 185 8.43 6.80 31.20
N THR A 186 9.52 7.42 31.65
CA THR A 186 9.54 8.86 31.98
C THR A 186 9.70 9.76 30.77
N GLY A 187 10.18 9.21 29.65
CA GLY A 187 10.35 9.91 28.38
C GLY A 187 10.76 8.94 27.27
N ALA A 188 10.10 9.02 26.13
CA ALA A 188 10.43 8.31 24.91
C ALA A 188 10.30 9.26 23.71
N ASP A 189 11.13 9.07 22.69
CA ASP A 189 11.06 9.85 21.46
C ASP A 189 10.16 9.12 20.44
N PRO A 190 8.98 9.68 20.09
CA PRO A 190 8.08 9.04 19.12
C PRO A 190 8.64 9.01 17.70
N THR A 191 9.76 9.69 17.44
CA THR A 191 10.48 9.65 16.15
C THR A 191 11.57 8.59 16.11
N GLN A 192 11.92 8.00 17.25
CA GLN A 192 12.92 6.94 17.33
C GLN A 192 12.26 5.56 17.09
N PRO A 193 12.89 4.67 16.29
CA PRO A 193 12.41 3.31 16.14
C PRO A 193 12.51 2.51 17.45
N VAL A 194 11.62 1.53 17.60
CA VAL A 194 11.61 0.57 18.71
C VAL A 194 11.85 -0.81 18.12
N PHE A 195 12.63 -1.63 18.82
CA PHE A 195 13.07 -2.93 18.35
C PHE A 195 12.70 -4.01 19.35
N ILE A 196 12.30 -5.17 18.84
CA ILE A 196 12.34 -6.44 19.56
C ILE A 196 13.69 -7.07 19.23
N ASN A 197 14.45 -7.41 20.26
CA ASN A 197 15.79 -7.94 20.18
C ASN A 197 15.81 -9.29 20.88
N ALA A 198 16.37 -10.31 20.24
CA ALA A 198 16.51 -11.64 20.81
C ALA A 198 17.91 -12.19 20.58
N VAL A 199 18.42 -12.90 21.57
CA VAL A 199 19.56 -13.82 21.43
C VAL A 199 19.00 -15.20 21.66
N PHE A 200 19.25 -16.11 20.74
CA PHE A 200 18.59 -17.41 20.75
C PHE A 200 19.51 -18.50 20.20
N GLY A 201 19.27 -19.73 20.64
CA GLY A 201 19.85 -20.92 20.05
C GLY A 201 19.14 -21.33 18.78
N ASP A 202 19.87 -21.79 17.77
CA ASP A 202 19.35 -22.32 16.49
C ASP A 202 20.26 -23.47 16.02
N TYR A 203 19.68 -24.66 15.83
CA TYR A 203 20.44 -25.89 15.57
C TYR A 203 20.61 -26.26 14.09
N ASP A 204 19.81 -25.72 13.18
CA ASP A 204 19.84 -26.13 11.76
C ASP A 204 19.97 -25.00 10.75
N VAL A 205 20.05 -23.76 11.23
CA VAL A 205 20.71 -22.62 10.57
C VAL A 205 20.09 -22.20 9.22
N ASP A 206 18.88 -22.71 8.90
CA ASP A 206 18.12 -22.45 7.67
C ASP A 206 17.04 -21.38 7.91
N SER A 207 17.41 -20.09 7.86
CA SER A 207 16.55 -18.95 8.24
C SER A 207 15.41 -18.59 7.28
N ALA A 208 14.53 -19.52 6.91
CA ALA A 208 13.48 -19.28 5.93
C ALA A 208 12.10 -19.01 6.56
N ASN A 209 11.67 -17.75 6.55
CA ASN A 209 10.30 -17.26 6.89
C ASN A 209 9.95 -17.11 8.38
N ASP A 210 10.94 -16.91 9.22
CA ASP A 210 10.74 -16.58 10.62
C ASP A 210 10.12 -15.21 10.84
N THR A 211 9.21 -15.12 11.80
CA THR A 211 8.47 -13.89 12.09
C THR A 211 8.19 -13.75 13.57
N VAL A 212 7.88 -12.54 14.01
CA VAL A 212 7.39 -12.26 15.36
C VAL A 212 5.95 -11.78 15.27
N LEU A 213 5.02 -12.48 15.92
CA LEU A 213 3.66 -12.01 16.10
C LEU A 213 3.61 -11.10 17.33
N ILE A 214 3.21 -9.85 17.14
CA ILE A 214 2.98 -8.93 18.24
C ILE A 214 1.49 -8.72 18.51
N ARG A 215 1.12 -8.57 19.79
CA ARG A 215 -0.22 -8.10 20.20
C ARG A 215 -0.10 -6.82 21.02
N THR A 216 -0.90 -5.83 20.69
CA THR A 216 -0.86 -4.50 21.30
C THR A 216 -1.96 -4.32 22.34
N ALA A 217 -1.88 -3.27 23.16
CA ALA A 217 -2.79 -3.07 24.30
C ALA A 217 -4.28 -2.93 23.92
N ASN A 218 -4.59 -2.63 22.66
CA ASN A 218 -5.97 -2.53 22.15
C ASN A 218 -6.49 -3.85 21.52
N GLY A 219 -5.70 -4.93 21.60
CA GLY A 219 -6.00 -6.22 21.00
C GLY A 219 -5.66 -6.32 19.50
N GLY A 220 -4.99 -5.32 18.93
CA GLY A 220 -4.45 -5.39 17.57
C GLY A 220 -3.31 -6.41 17.48
N THR A 221 -3.23 -7.11 16.36
CA THR A 221 -2.18 -8.11 16.09
C THR A 221 -1.44 -7.77 14.81
N GLN A 222 -0.12 -7.89 14.81
CA GLN A 222 0.71 -7.66 13.62
C GLN A 222 1.82 -8.71 13.56
N GLN A 223 2.06 -9.25 12.37
CA GLN A 223 3.20 -10.13 12.12
C GLN A 223 4.35 -9.27 11.58
N LEU A 224 5.53 -9.39 12.18
CA LEU A 224 6.73 -8.64 11.84
C LEU A 224 7.77 -9.62 11.29
N SER A 225 8.44 -9.23 10.21
CA SER A 225 9.65 -9.91 9.79
C SER A 225 10.74 -9.71 10.84
N ILE A 226 11.53 -10.75 11.06
CA ILE A 226 12.69 -10.71 11.93
C ILE A 226 13.95 -10.77 11.06
N ALA A 227 14.89 -9.87 11.31
CA ALA A 227 16.23 -9.92 10.72
C ALA A 227 17.11 -10.74 11.65
N THR A 228 17.63 -11.85 11.16
CA THR A 228 18.63 -12.66 11.86
C THR A 228 20.03 -12.20 11.44
N GLN A 229 21.01 -12.43 12.32
CA GLN A 229 22.41 -12.19 12.02
C GLN A 229 22.82 -12.92 10.72
N ASN A 230 23.41 -12.20 9.77
CA ASN A 230 23.98 -12.80 8.57
C ASN A 230 25.33 -13.47 8.91
N ASN A 231 25.26 -14.73 9.28
CA ASN A 231 26.43 -15.58 9.40
C ASN A 231 26.76 -16.11 8.01
N GLY A 232 27.82 -15.60 7.38
CA GLY A 232 28.20 -15.99 6.02
C GLY A 232 28.28 -17.52 5.83
N ALA A 233 28.18 -18.01 4.59
CA ALA A 233 28.04 -19.44 4.30
C ALA A 233 29.02 -20.35 5.07
N GLY A 234 28.47 -21.21 5.96
CA GLY A 234 29.23 -22.15 6.79
C GLY A 234 29.86 -21.56 8.05
N GLN A 235 29.43 -20.36 8.48
CA GLN A 235 29.82 -19.71 9.75
C GLN A 235 28.66 -19.61 10.73
N ASP A 236 27.71 -20.53 10.66
CA ASP A 236 26.47 -20.50 11.43
C ASP A 236 26.67 -21.14 12.81
N GLY A 237 26.93 -20.28 13.80
CA GLY A 237 26.98 -20.72 15.19
C GLY A 237 25.61 -21.16 15.69
N MET A 238 25.58 -22.10 16.64
CA MET A 238 24.34 -22.51 17.33
C MET A 238 23.68 -21.41 18.18
N ILE A 239 24.31 -20.22 18.32
CA ILE A 239 23.75 -19.04 18.98
C ILE A 239 23.67 -17.90 17.97
N GLN A 240 22.49 -17.29 17.88
CA GLN A 240 22.11 -16.30 16.88
C GLN A 240 21.56 -15.04 17.55
N MET A 241 21.68 -13.91 16.86
CA MET A 241 21.00 -12.66 17.22
C MET A 241 19.87 -12.38 16.22
N ALA A 242 18.82 -11.74 16.70
CA ALA A 242 17.71 -11.33 15.88
C ALA A 242 17.11 -9.99 16.32
N THR A 243 16.63 -9.24 15.34
CA THR A 243 15.91 -7.98 15.56
C THR A 243 14.66 -7.86 14.69
N ALA A 244 13.56 -7.41 15.27
CA ALA A 244 12.36 -6.99 14.54
C ALA A 244 12.03 -5.52 14.84
N THR A 245 11.77 -4.73 13.79
CA THR A 245 11.37 -3.33 13.94
C THR A 245 9.89 -3.23 14.31
N VAL A 246 9.59 -2.52 15.40
CA VAL A 246 8.24 -2.31 15.92
C VAL A 246 7.84 -0.84 15.75
N PRO A 247 6.66 -0.54 15.18
CA PRO A 247 6.14 0.82 15.17
C PRO A 247 5.97 1.36 16.60
N PHE A 248 6.48 2.55 16.88
CA PHE A 248 6.37 3.19 18.21
C PHE A 248 4.92 3.21 18.74
N SER A 249 3.96 3.49 17.85
CA SER A 249 2.53 3.52 18.17
C SER A 249 1.93 2.16 18.54
N SER A 250 2.56 1.05 18.16
CA SER A 250 2.15 -0.30 18.57
C SER A 250 2.46 -0.57 20.04
N VAL A 251 3.56 0.00 20.55
CA VAL A 251 3.98 -0.11 21.95
C VAL A 251 3.29 0.95 22.82
N PHE A 252 3.22 2.19 22.34
CA PHE A 252 2.68 3.34 23.08
C PHE A 252 1.42 3.93 22.42
N ILE A 253 0.31 3.19 22.47
CA ILE A 253 -0.94 3.51 21.75
C ILE A 253 -1.52 4.90 22.05
N ASN A 254 -1.29 5.42 23.26
CA ASN A 254 -1.87 6.69 23.73
C ASN A 254 -0.82 7.77 24.04
N TRP A 255 0.38 7.66 23.47
CA TRP A 255 1.44 8.65 23.65
C TRP A 255 1.05 10.04 23.11
N PRO A 256 1.42 11.16 23.76
CA PRO A 256 2.09 11.28 25.07
C PRO A 256 1.11 11.36 26.26
N ASN A 257 -0.19 11.15 26.03
CA ASN A 257 -1.22 11.24 27.08
C ASN A 257 -1.15 10.08 28.08
N ASN A 258 -0.54 8.96 27.67
CA ASN A 258 -0.20 7.83 28.52
C ASN A 258 1.25 7.41 28.25
N THR A 259 2.03 7.28 29.31
CA THR A 259 3.44 6.85 29.32
C THR A 259 3.62 5.34 29.41
N GLN A 260 2.52 4.59 29.55
CA GLN A 260 2.56 3.13 29.62
C GLN A 260 2.76 2.51 28.24
N GLY A 261 3.76 1.64 28.16
CA GLY A 261 4.01 0.75 27.03
C GLY A 261 3.42 -0.63 27.30
N TYR A 262 2.90 -1.26 26.24
CA TYR A 262 2.46 -2.65 26.29
C TYR A 262 2.74 -3.34 24.95
N LEU A 263 3.32 -4.53 25.01
CA LEU A 263 3.48 -5.41 23.86
C LEU A 263 3.55 -6.87 24.31
N GLU A 264 2.75 -7.73 23.70
CA GLU A 264 2.93 -9.17 23.75
C GLU A 264 3.72 -9.59 22.52
N VAL A 265 4.78 -10.38 22.70
CA VAL A 265 5.73 -10.79 21.68
C VAL A 265 5.73 -12.32 21.62
N GLU A 266 5.30 -12.89 20.51
CA GLU A 266 5.18 -14.32 20.27
C GLU A 266 6.04 -14.69 19.04
N PHE A 267 7.18 -15.37 19.24
CA PHE A 267 8.06 -15.78 18.14
C PHE A 267 7.40 -16.88 17.30
N GLN A 268 7.44 -16.78 15.98
CA GLN A 268 6.86 -17.75 15.06
C GLN A 268 7.96 -18.28 14.14
N MET A 269 8.59 -19.38 14.57
CA MET A 269 9.68 -20.02 13.85
C MET A 269 9.23 -21.39 13.31
N PRO A 270 8.44 -21.45 12.22
CA PRO A 270 7.79 -22.69 11.78
C PRO A 270 8.74 -23.67 11.09
N ASN A 271 9.84 -23.16 10.53
CA ASN A 271 10.80 -23.95 9.77
C ASN A 271 12.06 -24.28 10.57
N GLU A 272 12.31 -23.58 11.68
CA GLU A 272 13.42 -23.86 12.60
C GLU A 272 13.11 -25.11 13.46
N PRO A 273 13.83 -26.21 13.29
CA PRO A 273 13.86 -27.31 14.23
C PRO A 273 14.87 -26.96 15.32
N PHE A 274 14.34 -26.74 16.53
CA PHE A 274 15.10 -26.48 17.75
C PHE A 274 15.61 -25.04 17.84
N VAL A 275 14.80 -24.18 18.44
CA VAL A 275 15.21 -22.85 18.91
C VAL A 275 15.09 -22.74 20.42
N ALA A 276 15.98 -22.01 21.07
CA ALA A 276 15.93 -21.78 22.51
C ALA A 276 16.12 -20.28 22.80
N TYR A 277 15.30 -19.71 23.68
CA TYR A 277 15.39 -18.29 24.03
C TYR A 277 15.76 -18.17 25.50
N ASP A 278 16.62 -17.22 25.82
CA ASP A 278 17.01 -16.94 27.20
C ASP A 278 16.34 -15.64 27.65
N TYR A 279 16.62 -14.55 26.93
CA TYR A 279 15.93 -13.28 27.14
C TYR A 279 15.44 -12.65 25.84
N VAL A 280 14.45 -11.78 25.99
CA VAL A 280 13.97 -10.89 24.92
C VAL A 280 13.97 -9.46 25.42
N GLU A 281 14.40 -8.56 24.55
CA GLU A 281 14.51 -7.14 24.82
C GLU A 281 13.55 -6.33 23.94
N ILE A 282 12.87 -5.35 24.54
CA ILE A 282 12.35 -4.18 23.81
C ILE A 282 13.31 -3.02 24.05
N GLY A 283 13.92 -2.52 22.98
CA GLY A 283 14.95 -1.50 23.03
C GLY A 283 14.83 -0.44 21.94
N ILE A 284 15.68 0.58 22.03
CA ILE A 284 15.82 1.64 21.03
C ILE A 284 17.04 1.47 20.12
N THR A 285 17.83 0.42 20.36
CA THR A 285 19.02 0.06 19.58
C THR A 285 18.82 -1.37 19.09
N PRO A 286 18.92 -1.66 17.78
CA PRO A 286 18.79 -3.01 17.28
C PRO A 286 20.03 -3.86 17.63
N LEU A 287 19.86 -5.17 17.82
CA LEU A 287 20.98 -6.14 17.92
C LEU A 287 21.52 -6.52 16.55
N VAL A 288 20.61 -6.73 15.60
CA VAL A 288 20.92 -6.95 14.19
C VAL A 288 20.62 -5.64 13.46
N VAL A 289 21.68 -5.02 12.96
CA VAL A 289 21.58 -3.90 12.02
C VAL A 289 21.47 -4.48 10.63
N ASP A 290 20.53 -3.98 9.84
CA ASP A 290 20.39 -4.42 8.46
C ASP A 290 21.70 -4.15 7.71
N GLU A 291 22.23 -5.20 7.10
CA GLU A 291 23.33 -5.08 6.16
C GLU A 291 22.78 -4.89 4.76
N GLY A 292 23.61 -4.30 3.91
CA GLY A 292 23.28 -4.05 2.53
C GLY A 292 24.55 -4.03 1.72
N CYS A 293 24.38 -4.13 0.41
CA CYS A 293 25.54 -4.19 -0.44
C CYS A 293 26.26 -2.84 -0.43
N CYS A 294 27.52 -2.85 0.00
CA CYS A 294 28.39 -1.71 -0.08
C CYS A 294 29.35 -1.87 -1.27
N CYS A 295 29.34 -0.90 -2.16
CA CYS A 295 30.33 -0.80 -3.22
C CYS A 295 31.41 0.20 -2.83
N TYR A 296 32.65 -0.24 -2.70
CA TYR A 296 33.72 0.64 -2.23
C TYR A 296 35.03 0.36 -2.94
N ARG A 297 35.94 1.34 -2.84
CA ARG A 297 37.28 1.23 -3.38
C ARG A 297 38.25 0.78 -2.29
N THR A 298 38.89 -0.35 -2.50
CA THR A 298 39.90 -0.89 -1.59
C THR A 298 41.16 0.00 -1.57
N PRO A 299 42.03 -0.10 -0.54
CA PRO A 299 43.23 0.73 -0.44
C PRO A 299 44.23 0.60 -1.60
N ASP A 300 44.21 -0.52 -2.33
CA ASP A 300 44.99 -0.78 -3.54
C ASP A 300 44.33 -0.23 -4.82
N GLY A 301 43.15 0.38 -4.70
CA GLY A 301 42.47 1.12 -5.75
C GLY A 301 41.50 0.29 -6.61
N THR A 302 41.25 -0.96 -6.24
CA THR A 302 40.25 -1.82 -6.90
C THR A 302 38.85 -1.62 -6.33
N TRP A 303 37.82 -1.87 -7.12
CA TRP A 303 36.43 -1.82 -6.67
C TRP A 303 35.98 -3.20 -6.16
N GLN A 304 35.23 -3.22 -5.07
CA GLN A 304 34.66 -4.43 -4.48
C GLN A 304 33.25 -4.18 -3.97
N TYR A 305 32.43 -5.24 -4.03
CA TYR A 305 31.20 -5.35 -3.27
C TYR A 305 31.46 -6.15 -2.00
N SER A 306 30.89 -5.70 -0.89
CA SER A 306 30.81 -6.51 0.34
C SER A 306 29.53 -6.18 1.07
N GLN A 307 28.93 -7.21 1.65
CA GLN A 307 27.89 -7.03 2.67
C GLN A 307 28.53 -6.38 3.89
N MET A 308 27.91 -5.30 4.35
CA MET A 308 28.25 -4.60 5.59
C MET A 308 27.14 -3.62 5.95
N THR A 309 27.20 -3.06 7.15
CA THR A 309 26.27 -2.02 7.59
C THR A 309 26.50 -0.70 6.86
N GLN A 310 25.47 0.17 6.83
CA GLN A 310 25.60 1.51 6.25
C GLN A 310 26.75 2.31 6.87
N ASP A 311 26.90 2.29 8.19
CA ASP A 311 27.98 3.00 8.90
C ASP A 311 29.36 2.50 8.47
N LYS A 312 29.53 1.18 8.34
CA LYS A 312 30.78 0.59 7.88
C LYS A 312 31.07 0.95 6.43
N CYS A 313 30.04 0.99 5.59
CA CYS A 313 30.16 1.43 4.21
C CYS A 313 30.62 2.89 4.11
N MET A 314 30.09 3.77 4.96
CA MET A 314 30.51 5.17 5.02
C MET A 314 31.95 5.33 5.52
N GLU A 315 32.40 4.53 6.49
CA GLU A 315 33.80 4.53 6.98
C GLU A 315 34.81 4.22 5.87
N VAL A 316 34.47 3.31 4.96
CA VAL A 316 35.31 2.96 3.81
C VAL A 316 35.08 3.86 2.59
N MET A 317 34.32 4.96 2.76
CA MET A 317 33.92 5.88 1.69
C MET A 317 33.22 5.16 0.53
N GLY A 318 32.44 4.13 0.84
CA GLY A 318 31.66 3.34 -0.10
C GLY A 318 30.27 3.91 -0.37
N TYR A 319 29.62 3.35 -1.38
CA TYR A 319 28.26 3.64 -1.81
C TYR A 319 27.34 2.49 -1.39
N TYR A 320 26.53 2.77 -0.38
CA TYR A 320 25.59 1.81 0.20
C TYR A 320 24.33 1.72 -0.68
N GLN A 321 23.98 0.51 -1.10
CA GLN A 321 22.84 0.27 -2.01
C GLN A 321 21.49 0.18 -1.27
N GLY A 322 21.51 0.15 0.06
CA GLY A 322 20.33 0.06 0.91
C GLY A 322 20.27 -1.26 1.68
N ASP A 323 19.50 -1.22 2.77
CA ASP A 323 19.28 -2.36 3.67
C ASP A 323 18.63 -3.54 2.94
N GLY A 324 19.12 -4.76 3.19
CA GLY A 324 18.63 -5.99 2.59
C GLY A 324 18.98 -6.19 1.11
N VAL A 325 19.76 -5.29 0.50
CA VAL A 325 20.28 -5.47 -0.86
C VAL A 325 21.47 -6.43 -0.82
N GLU A 326 21.30 -7.63 -1.37
CA GLU A 326 22.39 -8.61 -1.49
C GLU A 326 23.48 -8.14 -2.47
N CYS A 327 24.72 -8.60 -2.27
CA CYS A 327 25.83 -8.28 -3.17
C CYS A 327 25.94 -9.35 -4.23
N ASP A 328 26.05 -8.92 -5.49
CA ASP A 328 26.35 -9.84 -6.58
C ASP A 328 27.71 -10.51 -6.36
N GLU A 329 27.80 -11.80 -6.72
CA GLU A 329 29.06 -12.54 -6.75
C GLU A 329 29.95 -12.00 -7.89
N GLY A 330 30.71 -10.94 -7.63
CA GLY A 330 31.60 -10.34 -8.60
C GLY A 330 32.25 -9.04 -8.13
N ALA A 331 33.31 -8.61 -8.82
CA ALA A 331 33.76 -7.23 -8.68
C ALA A 331 32.80 -6.30 -9.43
N PRO A 332 32.55 -5.07 -8.94
CA PRO A 332 31.80 -4.05 -9.66
C PRO A 332 32.27 -3.92 -11.10
N THR A 333 31.32 -3.81 -12.03
CA THR A 333 31.67 -3.72 -13.45
C THR A 333 32.22 -2.33 -13.71
N ILE A 334 33.42 -2.26 -14.31
CA ILE A 334 33.99 -0.99 -14.75
C ILE A 334 33.51 -0.67 -16.17
N GLY A 335 33.11 0.57 -16.39
CA GLY A 335 32.66 1.06 -17.68
C GLY A 335 32.51 2.58 -17.70
N ALA A 336 32.08 3.09 -18.84
CA ALA A 336 31.85 4.51 -19.06
C ALA A 336 30.59 4.96 -18.33
N CYS A 337 30.72 6.00 -17.52
CA CYS A 337 29.61 6.65 -16.85
C CYS A 337 29.41 8.07 -17.39
N CYS A 338 28.23 8.34 -17.94
CA CYS A 338 27.85 9.68 -18.36
C CYS A 338 27.13 10.42 -17.24
N ILE A 339 27.77 11.46 -16.70
CA ILE A 339 27.25 12.29 -15.60
C ILE A 339 27.01 13.73 -16.06
N TRP A 340 25.96 14.35 -15.54
CA TRP A 340 25.68 15.77 -15.78
C TRP A 340 26.44 16.62 -14.76
N SER A 341 27.50 17.30 -15.21
CA SER A 341 28.29 18.16 -14.32
C SER A 341 27.49 19.39 -13.88
N GLY A 342 27.70 19.84 -12.64
CA GLY A 342 27.15 21.09 -12.11
C GLY A 342 27.55 22.35 -12.90
N ASN A 343 28.50 22.25 -13.84
CA ASN A 343 28.89 23.29 -14.78
C ASN A 343 28.06 23.33 -16.07
N GLY A 344 27.05 22.48 -16.21
CA GLY A 344 26.10 22.48 -17.34
C GLY A 344 26.59 21.75 -18.59
N ASN A 345 27.46 20.76 -18.44
CA ASN A 345 27.96 19.91 -19.52
C ASN A 345 28.01 18.44 -19.10
N TRP A 346 27.87 17.55 -20.08
CA TRP A 346 28.09 16.12 -19.87
C TRP A 346 29.57 15.82 -19.72
N VAL A 347 29.90 14.99 -18.73
CA VAL A 347 31.23 14.45 -18.49
C VAL A 347 31.12 12.93 -18.55
N CYS A 348 32.12 12.29 -19.17
CA CYS A 348 32.27 10.85 -19.13
C CYS A 348 33.39 10.50 -18.15
N GLU A 349 33.12 9.59 -17.22
CA GLU A 349 34.13 9.04 -16.31
C GLU A 349 34.12 7.51 -16.38
N ASP A 350 35.29 6.88 -16.53
CA ASP A 350 35.42 5.43 -16.43
C ASP A 350 35.38 5.05 -14.94
N THR A 351 34.27 4.48 -14.48
CA THR A 351 34.07 4.13 -13.07
C THR A 351 33.27 2.82 -12.92
N ALA A 352 33.11 2.35 -11.68
CA ALA A 352 32.19 1.28 -11.33
C ALA A 352 30.74 1.73 -11.52
N ASP A 353 29.89 0.80 -11.94
CA ASP A 353 28.44 0.96 -12.05
C ASP A 353 27.79 1.57 -10.80
N CYS A 354 28.20 1.14 -9.62
CA CYS A 354 27.69 1.64 -8.35
C CYS A 354 28.02 3.13 -8.07
N GLU A 355 29.24 3.57 -8.44
CA GLU A 355 29.64 4.97 -8.31
C GLU A 355 28.90 5.82 -9.34
N CYS A 356 28.71 5.26 -10.55
CA CYS A 356 27.93 5.92 -11.60
C CYS A 356 26.49 6.20 -11.17
N ASP A 357 25.82 5.22 -10.57
CA ASP A 357 24.45 5.34 -10.09
C ASP A 357 24.33 6.37 -8.95
N TYR A 358 25.26 6.33 -7.99
CA TYR A 358 25.31 7.32 -6.91
C TYR A 358 25.45 8.76 -7.43
N GLN A 359 26.21 8.97 -8.50
CA GLN A 359 26.36 10.27 -9.14
C GLN A 359 25.16 10.67 -10.02
N GLY A 360 24.13 9.82 -10.13
CA GLY A 360 22.96 10.02 -11.00
C GLY A 360 23.32 9.91 -12.49
N GLY A 361 24.37 9.19 -12.82
CA GLY A 361 24.87 8.99 -14.18
C GLY A 361 24.17 7.86 -14.94
N THR A 362 24.45 7.77 -16.23
CA THR A 362 24.07 6.59 -17.05
C THR A 362 25.29 5.73 -17.29
N PHE A 363 25.25 4.48 -16.81
CA PHE A 363 26.34 3.52 -16.93
C PHE A 363 26.28 2.71 -18.22
N TYR A 364 27.42 2.53 -18.87
CA TYR A 364 27.60 1.70 -20.07
C TYR A 364 28.60 0.58 -19.76
N PRO A 365 28.12 -0.63 -19.41
CA PRO A 365 29.01 -1.73 -19.02
C PRO A 365 29.93 -2.13 -20.16
N LEU A 366 31.21 -2.38 -19.85
CA LEU A 366 32.25 -2.85 -20.78
C LEU A 366 32.66 -1.87 -21.89
N TYR A 367 32.14 -0.63 -21.88
CA TYR A 367 32.60 0.43 -22.77
C TYR A 367 33.52 1.39 -22.03
N GLU A 368 34.52 1.94 -22.71
CA GLU A 368 35.38 3.01 -22.17
C GLU A 368 34.90 4.40 -22.64
N CYS A 369 35.25 5.45 -21.91
CA CYS A 369 34.78 6.81 -22.18
C CYS A 369 35.21 7.41 -23.52
N TRP A 370 36.18 6.81 -24.21
CA TRP A 370 36.53 7.21 -25.57
C TRP A 370 35.63 6.56 -26.63
N GLU A 371 34.92 5.47 -26.28
CA GLU A 371 33.94 4.79 -27.13
C GLU A 371 32.53 5.39 -26.98
N ILE A 372 32.25 5.98 -25.82
CA ILE A 372 30.97 6.61 -25.50
C ILE A 372 31.05 8.12 -25.72
N GLN A 373 30.07 8.66 -26.45
CA GLN A 373 29.87 10.10 -26.52
C GLN A 373 28.76 10.47 -25.54
N CYS A 374 29.13 11.02 -24.38
CA CYS A 374 28.18 11.47 -23.36
C CYS A 374 27.42 12.77 -23.72
N GLU A 375 27.74 13.39 -24.86
CA GLU A 375 26.87 14.38 -25.50
C GLU A 375 25.48 13.77 -25.79
N PRO A 376 24.41 14.57 -26.03
CA PRO A 376 23.08 14.02 -26.22
C PRO A 376 22.99 13.29 -27.58
N VAL A 377 23.51 12.06 -27.64
CA VAL A 377 23.15 11.08 -28.66
C VAL A 377 21.86 10.44 -28.17
N GLY A 378 20.79 10.83 -28.86
CA GLY A 378 19.41 10.61 -28.47
C GLY A 378 19.10 9.21 -27.95
N LYS A 379 18.67 9.18 -26.69
CA LYS A 379 17.44 8.47 -26.38
C LYS A 379 16.30 9.21 -27.09
N THR A 380 16.19 8.98 -28.41
CA THR A 380 15.10 9.52 -29.21
C THR A 380 13.82 8.79 -28.85
N GLY A 381 12.74 9.51 -28.97
CA GLY A 381 11.38 9.00 -28.90
C GLY A 381 10.56 9.82 -29.86
N CYS A 382 9.37 9.33 -30.19
CA CYS A 382 8.51 10.05 -31.09
C CYS A 382 8.06 11.35 -30.43
N CYS A 383 8.43 12.46 -31.07
CA CYS A 383 8.00 13.80 -30.70
C CYS A 383 6.94 14.25 -31.68
N CYS A 384 5.81 14.72 -31.17
CA CYS A 384 4.82 15.39 -32.00
C CYS A 384 4.84 16.90 -31.77
N TYR A 385 5.06 17.67 -32.84
CA TYR A 385 5.22 19.12 -32.76
C TYR A 385 4.58 19.81 -33.97
N GLU A 386 4.18 21.07 -33.78
CA GLU A 386 3.66 21.93 -34.84
C GLU A 386 4.82 22.60 -35.60
N ASP A 387 4.84 22.42 -36.92
CA ASP A 387 5.73 23.20 -37.78
C ASP A 387 5.14 24.61 -37.99
N GLN A 388 5.85 25.62 -37.50
CA GLN A 388 5.40 27.02 -37.48
C GLN A 388 5.26 27.66 -38.88
N GLU A 389 5.87 27.08 -39.92
CA GLU A 389 5.79 27.60 -41.28
C GLU A 389 4.57 27.06 -42.04
N SER A 390 4.25 25.78 -41.87
CA SER A 390 3.13 25.11 -42.53
C SER A 390 1.84 25.02 -41.70
N GLY A 391 1.92 25.14 -40.37
CA GLY A 391 0.81 24.89 -39.44
C GLY A 391 0.40 23.43 -39.35
N LEU A 392 1.23 22.51 -39.87
CA LEU A 392 1.00 21.07 -39.82
C LEU A 392 1.75 20.45 -38.65
N TRP A 393 1.19 19.37 -38.10
CA TRP A 393 1.81 18.61 -37.03
C TRP A 393 2.63 17.44 -37.59
N PHE A 394 3.91 17.41 -37.23
CA PHE A 394 4.86 16.40 -37.65
C PHE A 394 5.22 15.46 -36.50
N LEU A 395 5.56 14.23 -36.87
CA LEU A 395 6.09 13.22 -35.97
C LEU A 395 7.55 13.01 -36.35
N ALA A 396 8.47 13.18 -35.40
CA ALA A 396 9.88 12.94 -35.62
C ALA A 396 10.54 12.31 -34.40
N GLU A 397 11.51 11.43 -34.63
CA GLU A 397 12.36 10.89 -33.57
C GLU A 397 13.32 11.98 -33.09
N LEU A 398 13.00 12.61 -31.97
CA LEU A 398 13.77 13.70 -31.36
C LEU A 398 14.15 13.35 -29.93
N THR A 399 15.10 14.09 -29.35
CA THR A 399 15.36 14.00 -27.91
C THR A 399 14.25 14.72 -27.12
N PRO A 400 14.01 14.38 -25.84
CA PRO A 400 13.03 15.09 -25.01
C PRO A 400 13.24 16.60 -25.02
N GLN A 401 14.50 17.05 -24.90
CA GLN A 401 14.87 18.47 -24.87
C GLN A 401 14.61 19.15 -26.21
N LYS A 402 14.83 18.44 -27.33
CA LYS A 402 14.56 19.00 -28.65
C LYS A 402 13.05 19.05 -28.92
N CYS A 403 12.30 18.08 -28.42
CA CYS A 403 10.84 18.07 -28.49
C CYS A 403 10.24 19.25 -27.73
N GLU A 404 10.67 19.46 -26.48
CA GLU A 404 10.26 20.60 -25.65
C GLU A 404 10.63 21.95 -26.30
N ALA A 405 11.84 22.05 -26.89
CA ALA A 405 12.27 23.27 -27.59
C ALA A 405 11.43 23.61 -28.83
N LEU A 406 10.70 22.64 -29.39
CA LEU A 406 9.74 22.84 -30.47
C LEU A 406 8.31 23.02 -29.97
N GLY A 407 8.09 23.03 -28.65
CA GLY A 407 6.75 23.04 -28.05
C GLY A 407 5.98 21.74 -28.29
N GLY A 408 6.68 20.65 -28.60
CA GLY A 408 6.09 19.36 -28.92
C GLY A 408 5.90 18.46 -27.68
N ASN A 409 5.04 17.45 -27.83
CA ASN A 409 4.81 16.42 -26.83
C ASN A 409 5.62 15.16 -27.12
N PHE A 410 6.29 14.66 -26.10
CA PHE A 410 7.23 13.55 -26.21
C PHE A 410 6.59 12.25 -25.72
N ALA A 411 6.47 11.25 -26.59
CA ALA A 411 5.81 9.97 -26.29
C ALA A 411 6.61 9.05 -25.34
N GLY A 412 7.85 9.43 -25.02
CA GLY A 412 8.77 8.64 -24.22
C GLY A 412 9.90 8.06 -25.06
N VAL A 413 11.01 7.77 -24.37
CA VAL A 413 12.21 7.25 -25.01
C VAL A 413 11.96 5.86 -25.60
N GLY A 414 12.43 5.62 -26.83
CA GLY A 414 12.34 4.32 -27.50
C GLY A 414 10.99 4.04 -28.16
N VAL A 415 10.03 4.98 -28.10
CA VAL A 415 8.79 4.93 -28.87
C VAL A 415 9.08 5.41 -30.30
N PRO A 416 8.98 4.54 -31.35
CA PRO A 416 9.24 4.96 -32.73
C PRO A 416 8.06 5.77 -33.31
N CYS A 417 8.32 6.63 -34.29
CA CYS A 417 7.25 7.28 -35.06
C CYS A 417 6.74 6.37 -36.17
N GLU A 418 5.43 6.12 -36.23
CA GLU A 418 4.83 5.26 -37.28
C GLU A 418 4.70 5.97 -38.64
N THR A 419 4.59 7.30 -38.64
CA THR A 419 4.47 8.15 -39.84
C THR A 419 5.24 9.46 -39.67
N ASP A 420 5.57 10.14 -40.77
CA ASP A 420 6.27 11.44 -40.75
C ASP A 420 5.30 12.63 -40.45
N VAL A 421 4.03 12.47 -40.80
CA VAL A 421 2.98 13.48 -40.63
C VAL A 421 1.87 12.89 -39.78
N SER A 422 1.37 13.65 -38.82
CA SER A 422 0.24 13.24 -37.99
C SER A 422 -1.05 13.18 -38.84
N PRO A 423 -1.85 12.10 -38.78
CA PRO A 423 -3.09 12.00 -39.54
C PRO A 423 -4.05 13.15 -39.18
N MET A 424 -4.81 13.66 -40.16
CA MET A 424 -5.88 14.63 -39.93
C MET A 424 -7.23 13.95 -39.71
N GLY A 425 -8.09 14.59 -38.92
CA GLY A 425 -9.43 14.09 -38.61
C GLY A 425 -10.17 14.99 -37.63
N ALA A 426 -11.35 14.56 -37.21
CA ALA A 426 -12.16 15.26 -36.23
C ALA A 426 -11.63 14.99 -34.81
N CYS A 427 -11.47 16.03 -34.02
CA CYS A 427 -11.10 15.96 -32.62
C CYS A 427 -12.26 16.36 -31.73
N CYS A 428 -12.48 15.58 -30.68
CA CYS A 428 -13.58 15.75 -29.73
C CYS A 428 -13.06 16.06 -28.33
N ILE A 429 -13.19 17.30 -27.86
CA ILE A 429 -12.77 17.67 -26.51
C ILE A 429 -13.99 17.95 -25.62
N GLU A 430 -13.89 17.61 -24.34
CA GLU A 430 -14.91 17.93 -23.34
C GLU A 430 -14.59 19.28 -22.70
N GLU A 431 -15.44 20.29 -22.92
CA GLU A 431 -15.31 21.60 -22.30
C GLU A 431 -16.58 21.95 -21.50
N GLY A 432 -16.42 21.98 -20.17
CA GLY A 432 -17.49 22.38 -19.26
C GLY A 432 -18.62 21.34 -19.16
N SER A 433 -19.74 21.58 -19.88
CA SER A 433 -20.94 20.72 -19.85
C SER A 433 -21.31 20.18 -21.23
N GLY A 434 -20.39 20.26 -22.20
CA GLY A 434 -20.60 19.78 -23.56
C GLY A 434 -19.30 19.35 -24.23
N TYR A 435 -19.46 18.80 -25.43
CA TYR A 435 -18.36 18.38 -26.30
C TYR A 435 -18.18 19.40 -27.43
N TYR A 436 -16.94 19.73 -27.76
CA TYR A 436 -16.58 20.62 -28.86
C TYR A 436 -15.80 19.83 -29.90
N CYS A 437 -16.22 19.96 -31.17
CA CYS A 437 -15.56 19.31 -32.30
C CYS A 437 -14.82 20.33 -33.17
N PHE A 438 -13.59 20.01 -33.54
CA PHE A 438 -12.84 20.72 -34.58
C PHE A 438 -11.93 19.75 -35.35
N GLU A 439 -11.59 20.09 -36.59
CA GLU A 439 -10.70 19.29 -37.41
C GLU A 439 -9.25 19.65 -37.08
N THR A 440 -8.45 18.66 -36.68
CA THR A 440 -7.02 18.85 -36.41
C THR A 440 -6.24 17.57 -36.66
N SER A 441 -4.95 17.55 -36.34
CA SER A 441 -4.13 16.35 -36.35
C SER A 441 -4.42 15.45 -35.16
N GLN A 442 -4.14 14.14 -35.28
CA GLN A 442 -4.25 13.20 -34.17
C GLN A 442 -3.47 13.69 -32.94
N CYS A 443 -2.26 14.17 -33.16
CA CYS A 443 -1.42 14.62 -32.06
C CYS A 443 -2.01 15.82 -31.33
N ASP A 444 -2.40 16.86 -32.08
CA ASP A 444 -2.99 18.06 -31.48
C ASP A 444 -4.26 17.69 -30.70
N CYS A 445 -5.03 16.73 -31.20
CA CYS A 445 -6.19 16.22 -30.48
C CYS A 445 -5.82 15.56 -29.15
N GLU A 446 -4.81 14.71 -29.14
CA GLU A 446 -4.29 14.06 -27.93
C GLU A 446 -3.70 15.08 -26.94
N VAL A 447 -2.99 16.11 -27.43
CA VAL A 447 -2.47 17.22 -26.61
C VAL A 447 -3.60 17.91 -25.86
N GLN A 448 -4.73 18.12 -26.53
CA GLN A 448 -5.90 18.79 -25.98
C GLN A 448 -6.79 17.84 -25.16
N GLY A 449 -6.37 16.58 -24.96
CA GLY A 449 -7.12 15.57 -24.19
C GLY A 449 -8.39 15.09 -24.90
N GLY A 450 -8.47 15.24 -26.21
CA GLY A 450 -9.63 14.90 -27.01
C GLY A 450 -9.60 13.49 -27.59
N GLN A 451 -10.78 13.00 -28.00
CA GLN A 451 -10.93 11.76 -28.75
C GLN A 451 -10.81 12.04 -30.25
N PHE A 452 -9.85 11.39 -30.91
CA PHE A 452 -9.57 11.60 -32.33
C PHE A 452 -10.26 10.58 -33.24
N PHE A 453 -10.79 11.05 -34.37
CA PHE A 453 -11.46 10.25 -35.40
C PHE A 453 -10.75 10.41 -36.75
N ILE A 454 -9.86 9.46 -37.05
CA ILE A 454 -8.99 9.50 -38.23
C ILE A 454 -9.78 9.61 -39.54
N GLY A 455 -9.46 10.63 -40.35
CA GLY A 455 -10.02 10.82 -41.68
C GLY A 455 -11.50 11.21 -41.73
N LEU A 456 -12.15 11.42 -40.57
CA LEU A 456 -13.52 11.93 -40.49
C LEU A 456 -13.52 13.43 -40.24
N ASP A 457 -14.58 14.13 -40.67
CA ASP A 457 -14.81 15.54 -40.34
C ASP A 457 -15.87 15.69 -39.23
N CYS A 458 -15.98 16.88 -38.64
CA CYS A 458 -16.92 17.14 -37.55
C CYS A 458 -18.39 17.09 -37.94
N THR A 459 -18.71 17.00 -39.23
CA THR A 459 -20.09 16.85 -39.73
C THR A 459 -20.51 15.39 -39.83
N ASN A 460 -19.56 14.46 -39.69
CA ASN A 460 -19.83 13.04 -39.80
C ASN A 460 -20.63 12.55 -38.56
N PRO A 461 -21.80 11.93 -38.76
CA PRO A 461 -22.64 11.42 -37.65
C PRO A 461 -21.98 10.32 -36.82
N GLU A 462 -20.90 9.69 -37.30
CA GLU A 462 -20.11 8.71 -36.54
C GLU A 462 -19.13 9.38 -35.55
N VAL A 463 -18.96 10.71 -35.60
CA VAL A 463 -18.16 11.48 -34.66
C VAL A 463 -19.06 11.92 -33.49
N PRO A 464 -18.95 11.30 -32.29
CA PRO A 464 -19.83 11.48 -31.15
C PRO A 464 -19.55 12.77 -30.36
N CYS A 465 -19.20 13.87 -31.03
CA CYS A 465 -19.04 15.18 -30.38
C CYS A 465 -20.34 15.92 -30.13
N ASN A 466 -21.46 15.31 -30.49
CA ASN A 466 -22.80 15.83 -30.27
C ASN A 466 -23.61 14.92 -29.34
N THR A 467 -23.03 14.54 -28.20
CA THR A 467 -23.83 14.08 -27.05
C THR A 467 -23.99 15.20 -26.02
N GLY A 468 -24.21 16.43 -26.48
CA GLY A 468 -25.05 17.35 -25.70
C GLY A 468 -26.44 16.71 -25.62
N ALA A 469 -27.01 16.66 -24.42
CA ALA A 469 -28.28 15.98 -24.14
C ALA A 469 -29.27 16.13 -25.30
N GLU A 470 -29.88 15.03 -25.74
CA GLU A 470 -30.76 14.99 -26.91
C GLU A 470 -31.90 16.02 -26.80
N LEU A 471 -31.64 17.26 -27.25
CA LEU A 471 -32.56 18.38 -27.14
C LEU A 471 -33.64 18.27 -28.21
N GLY A 472 -34.84 18.68 -27.85
CA GLY A 472 -36.02 18.64 -28.70
C GLY A 472 -37.11 19.54 -28.15
N ALA A 473 -38.12 19.83 -28.96
CA ALA A 473 -39.25 20.63 -28.55
C ALA A 473 -40.18 19.83 -27.62
N CYS A 474 -40.57 20.46 -26.51
CA CYS A 474 -41.54 19.96 -25.56
C CYS A 474 -42.72 20.93 -25.49
N CYS A 475 -43.90 20.50 -25.93
CA CYS A 475 -45.13 21.28 -25.75
C CYS A 475 -45.72 21.01 -24.35
N HIS A 476 -46.06 22.04 -23.59
CA HIS A 476 -46.66 21.90 -22.26
C HIS A 476 -47.77 22.91 -21.98
N TYR A 477 -48.76 22.56 -21.16
CA TYR A 477 -49.90 23.44 -20.89
C TYR A 477 -49.53 24.64 -19.99
N ASN A 478 -49.79 25.87 -20.45
CA ASN A 478 -49.63 27.08 -19.65
C ASN A 478 -51.00 27.56 -19.11
N ARG A 479 -51.15 27.57 -17.77
CA ARG A 479 -52.41 27.95 -17.09
C ARG A 479 -52.73 29.44 -17.16
N GLU A 480 -51.74 30.30 -17.38
CA GLU A 480 -51.92 31.75 -17.41
C GLU A 480 -52.40 32.23 -18.79
N THR A 481 -51.92 31.59 -19.85
CA THR A 481 -52.26 31.96 -21.24
C THR A 481 -53.37 31.09 -21.84
N GLY A 482 -53.66 29.93 -21.25
CA GLY A 482 -54.68 29.00 -21.75
C GLY A 482 -54.29 28.29 -23.05
N CYS A 483 -53.03 28.40 -23.49
CA CYS A 483 -52.47 27.70 -24.64
C CYS A 483 -51.25 26.87 -24.23
N PRO A 484 -50.98 25.72 -24.85
CA PRO A 484 -49.71 25.03 -24.65
C PRO A 484 -48.53 25.86 -25.17
N ASP A 485 -47.54 26.04 -24.31
CA ASP A 485 -46.28 26.72 -24.57
C ASP A 485 -45.24 25.71 -25.08
N CYS A 486 -44.19 26.19 -25.72
CA CYS A 486 -43.12 25.37 -26.26
C CYS A 486 -41.77 25.75 -25.68
N ILE A 487 -41.03 24.75 -25.22
CA ILE A 487 -39.63 24.90 -24.81
C ILE A 487 -38.76 23.88 -25.54
N VAL A 488 -37.48 24.20 -25.73
CA VAL A 488 -36.48 23.23 -26.18
C VAL A 488 -35.75 22.72 -24.94
N THR A 489 -35.93 21.45 -24.61
CA THR A 489 -35.32 20.80 -23.43
C THR A 489 -34.94 19.35 -23.75
N THR A 490 -34.51 18.56 -22.76
CA THR A 490 -34.17 17.14 -22.90
C THR A 490 -35.42 16.25 -22.78
N LEU A 491 -35.36 15.01 -23.29
CA LEU A 491 -36.46 14.04 -23.11
C LEU A 491 -36.79 13.87 -21.62
N ASP A 492 -35.77 13.67 -20.79
CA ASP A 492 -35.94 13.44 -19.35
C ASP A 492 -36.63 14.62 -18.67
N ASP A 493 -36.21 15.85 -18.93
CA ASP A 493 -36.84 17.06 -18.36
C ASP A 493 -38.26 17.29 -18.89
N CYS A 494 -38.54 16.91 -20.16
CA CYS A 494 -39.88 17.00 -20.72
C CYS A 494 -40.84 15.97 -20.07
N VAL A 495 -40.39 14.75 -19.79
CA VAL A 495 -41.26 13.68 -19.24
C VAL A 495 -41.22 13.54 -17.71
N GLU A 496 -40.29 14.22 -17.03
CA GLU A 496 -40.18 14.17 -15.58
C GLU A 496 -41.46 14.72 -14.90
N SER A 497 -41.97 13.92 -13.96
CA SER A 497 -43.24 14.17 -13.30
C SER A 497 -43.13 15.34 -12.30
N GLY A 498 -43.34 16.56 -12.77
CA GLY A 498 -43.41 17.74 -11.90
C GLY A 498 -43.05 19.07 -12.56
N ASN A 499 -42.26 19.04 -13.64
CA ASN A 499 -41.75 20.26 -14.27
C ASN A 499 -42.78 20.91 -15.20
N TYR A 500 -43.59 20.09 -15.88
CA TYR A 500 -44.54 20.55 -16.89
C TYR A 500 -45.91 19.87 -16.77
N ILE A 501 -46.97 20.62 -17.09
CA ILE A 501 -48.36 20.12 -17.02
C ILE A 501 -48.75 19.57 -18.40
N TYR A 502 -49.04 18.28 -18.47
CA TYR A 502 -49.33 17.55 -19.72
C TYR A 502 -48.25 17.72 -20.81
N PRO A 503 -46.98 17.40 -20.52
CA PRO A 503 -45.91 17.57 -21.50
C PRO A 503 -46.03 16.57 -22.65
N GLN A 504 -45.68 17.00 -23.86
CA GLN A 504 -45.64 16.18 -25.07
C GLN A 504 -44.32 16.42 -25.82
N TRP A 505 -43.45 15.41 -25.79
CA TRP A 505 -42.17 15.42 -26.50
C TRP A 505 -42.35 15.25 -28.01
N GLN A 506 -41.66 16.08 -28.81
CA GLN A 506 -41.78 16.08 -30.27
C GLN A 506 -40.65 15.32 -30.98
N GLY A 507 -39.66 14.82 -30.23
CA GLY A 507 -38.52 14.10 -30.78
C GLY A 507 -37.23 14.92 -30.74
N VAL A 508 -36.10 14.21 -30.76
CA VAL A 508 -34.76 14.80 -30.76
C VAL A 508 -34.54 15.63 -32.03
N GLY A 509 -33.93 16.81 -31.89
CA GLY A 509 -33.62 17.72 -32.99
C GLY A 509 -34.78 18.60 -33.46
N THR A 510 -35.98 18.49 -32.86
CA THR A 510 -37.10 19.40 -33.14
C THR A 510 -36.95 20.73 -32.42
N SER A 511 -37.38 21.83 -33.03
CA SER A 511 -37.35 23.17 -32.45
C SER A 511 -38.75 23.78 -32.34
N CYS A 512 -38.97 24.66 -31.37
CA CYS A 512 -40.24 25.38 -31.20
C CYS A 512 -40.62 26.30 -32.36
N ASN A 513 -39.70 26.53 -33.30
CA ASN A 513 -39.94 27.33 -34.50
C ASN A 513 -40.11 26.46 -35.75
N ASP A 514 -40.13 25.14 -35.62
CA ASP A 514 -40.22 24.24 -36.77
C ASP A 514 -41.53 24.46 -37.53
N PRO A 515 -41.47 24.69 -38.86
CA PRO A 515 -42.65 24.93 -39.67
C PRO A 515 -43.54 23.68 -39.69
N GLY A 516 -44.63 23.70 -38.91
CA GLY A 516 -45.56 22.59 -38.74
C GLY A 516 -45.75 22.16 -37.28
N LEU A 517 -44.88 22.60 -36.37
CA LEU A 517 -45.06 22.43 -34.93
C LEU A 517 -45.84 23.62 -34.37
N ASP A 518 -47.13 23.41 -34.10
CA ASP A 518 -47.99 24.40 -33.46
C ASP A 518 -48.49 23.86 -32.12
N CYS A 519 -47.81 24.23 -31.04
CA CYS A 519 -48.23 23.89 -29.68
C CYS A 519 -49.52 24.62 -29.28
N CYS A 520 -49.90 25.72 -29.96
CA CYS A 520 -51.06 26.54 -29.60
C CYS A 520 -52.30 26.20 -30.43
N GLN A 521 -52.66 24.92 -30.50
CA GLN A 521 -53.95 24.49 -31.03
C GLN A 521 -55.00 24.53 -29.91
N PRO A 522 -56.00 25.45 -29.94
CA PRO A 522 -57.00 25.53 -28.89
C PRO A 522 -57.77 24.20 -28.83
N SER A 523 -57.80 23.58 -27.65
CA SER A 523 -58.68 22.44 -27.38
C SER A 523 -60.08 22.94 -27.01
N GLY A 524 -61.09 22.15 -27.35
CA GLY A 524 -62.48 22.59 -27.32
C GLY A 524 -63.43 21.43 -27.55
N ALA A 525 -64.70 21.66 -27.27
CA ALA A 525 -65.76 20.70 -27.43
C ALA A 525 -66.08 20.55 -28.92
N CYS A 526 -65.97 19.33 -29.43
CA CYS A 526 -66.39 18.97 -30.76
C CYS A 526 -67.67 18.13 -30.71
N CYS A 527 -68.75 18.65 -31.29
CA CYS A 527 -70.00 17.91 -31.42
C CYS A 527 -70.00 17.11 -32.72
N VAL A 528 -69.87 15.79 -32.63
CA VAL A 528 -70.03 14.88 -33.77
C VAL A 528 -71.34 14.11 -33.58
N GLY A 529 -72.40 14.55 -34.27
CA GLY A 529 -73.76 14.07 -34.03
C GLY A 529 -74.25 14.41 -32.62
N ASN A 530 -74.57 13.39 -31.81
CA ASN A 530 -75.02 13.53 -30.41
C ASN A 530 -73.88 13.39 -29.38
N ALA A 531 -72.66 13.09 -29.82
CA ALA A 531 -71.53 12.90 -28.92
C ALA A 531 -70.66 14.15 -28.90
N CYS A 532 -70.30 14.59 -27.69
CA CYS A 532 -69.25 15.58 -27.53
C CYS A 532 -67.93 14.89 -27.25
N VAL A 533 -66.88 15.26 -27.98
CA VAL A 533 -65.50 14.86 -27.72
C VAL A 533 -64.65 16.12 -27.53
N TRP A 534 -63.87 16.18 -26.45
CA TRP A 534 -62.92 17.26 -26.24
C TRP A 534 -61.66 16.95 -27.04
N THR A 535 -61.38 17.74 -28.07
CA THR A 535 -60.30 17.51 -29.03
C THR A 535 -59.80 18.86 -29.58
N ILE A 536 -58.97 18.86 -30.61
CA ILE A 536 -58.52 20.06 -31.34
C ILE A 536 -59.40 20.33 -32.56
N GLN A 537 -59.44 21.58 -33.02
CA GLN A 537 -60.29 22.01 -34.13
C GLN A 537 -60.06 21.19 -35.41
N LYS A 538 -58.80 20.92 -35.79
CA LYS A 538 -58.48 20.13 -36.98
C LYS A 538 -59.12 18.75 -36.97
N THR A 539 -59.03 18.04 -35.84
CA THR A 539 -59.64 16.72 -35.67
C THR A 539 -61.17 16.80 -35.65
N CYS A 540 -61.74 17.91 -35.15
CA CYS A 540 -63.16 18.15 -35.21
C CYS A 540 -63.66 18.34 -36.64
N ASP A 541 -62.94 19.14 -37.42
CA ASP A 541 -63.25 19.45 -38.83
C ASP A 541 -63.13 18.19 -39.71
N GLU A 542 -62.10 17.35 -39.48
CA GLU A 542 -61.93 16.05 -40.14
C GLU A 542 -63.09 15.09 -39.81
N ALA A 543 -63.63 15.15 -38.60
CA ALA A 543 -64.81 14.39 -38.17
C ALA A 543 -66.14 15.01 -38.62
N GLN A 544 -66.10 16.12 -39.37
CA GLN A 544 -67.28 16.92 -39.76
C GLN A 544 -68.14 17.33 -38.55
N GLY A 545 -67.50 17.54 -37.40
CA GLY A 545 -68.17 17.98 -36.18
C GLY A 545 -68.30 19.49 -36.08
N THR A 546 -69.20 19.95 -35.22
CA THR A 546 -69.33 21.38 -34.90
C THR A 546 -68.38 21.73 -33.77
N TRP A 547 -67.47 22.65 -34.04
CA TRP A 547 -66.43 23.08 -33.11
C TRP A 547 -66.87 24.22 -32.18
N TYR A 548 -66.58 24.07 -30.89
CA TYR A 548 -66.75 25.09 -29.86
C TYR A 548 -65.41 25.34 -29.18
N ALA A 549 -64.71 26.38 -29.64
CA ALA A 549 -63.42 26.78 -29.11
C ALA A 549 -63.49 27.00 -27.59
N THR A 550 -62.51 26.46 -26.86
CA THR A 550 -62.29 26.58 -25.40
C THR A 550 -63.42 26.10 -24.48
N ALA A 551 -64.55 25.64 -25.04
CA ALA A 551 -65.62 25.02 -24.27
C ALA A 551 -65.27 23.56 -23.95
N THR A 552 -65.64 23.08 -22.77
CA THR A 552 -65.56 21.66 -22.42
C THR A 552 -66.88 20.96 -22.74
N CYS A 553 -66.87 19.62 -22.85
CA CYS A 553 -68.06 18.87 -23.29
C CYS A 553 -69.26 18.92 -22.35
N ASP A 554 -69.04 19.31 -21.09
CA ASP A 554 -70.07 19.61 -20.11
C ASP A 554 -70.70 21.01 -20.29
N GLN A 555 -70.06 21.88 -21.07
CA GLN A 555 -70.52 23.24 -21.36
C GLN A 555 -71.29 23.36 -22.68
N VAL A 556 -71.28 22.30 -23.50
CA VAL A 556 -71.87 22.28 -24.85
C VAL A 556 -72.90 21.16 -24.96
N ASN A 557 -74.10 21.48 -25.45
CA ASN A 557 -75.16 20.50 -25.64
C ASN A 557 -75.26 20.10 -27.12
N CYS A 558 -74.63 18.98 -27.49
CA CYS A 558 -74.69 18.43 -28.84
C CYS A 558 -76.05 17.79 -29.10
N THR A 559 -77.01 18.55 -29.66
CA THR A 559 -78.36 18.04 -29.98
C THR A 559 -78.49 17.74 -31.47
N TYR A 560 -78.64 16.46 -31.82
CA TYR A 560 -79.00 15.99 -33.17
C TYR A 560 -80.50 16.18 -33.41
N CYS A 561 -80.85 16.94 -34.44
CA CYS A 561 -82.22 17.08 -34.93
C CYS A 561 -82.37 16.28 -36.24
N PRO A 562 -83.02 15.10 -36.23
CA PRO A 562 -83.25 14.31 -37.45
C PRO A 562 -84.02 15.04 -38.56
N GLY A 563 -84.66 16.17 -38.24
CA GLY A 563 -85.41 17.00 -39.17
C GLY A 563 -84.62 18.14 -39.82
N ASP A 564 -83.36 18.35 -39.42
CA ASP A 564 -82.43 19.28 -40.07
C ASP A 564 -81.69 18.50 -41.17
N LEU A 565 -82.27 18.56 -42.37
CA LEU A 565 -81.85 17.76 -43.52
C LEU A 565 -80.83 18.48 -44.38
N ASP A 566 -80.72 19.80 -44.25
CA ASP A 566 -79.68 20.57 -44.91
C ASP A 566 -78.45 20.85 -44.00
N GLY A 567 -78.52 20.48 -42.73
CA GLY A 567 -77.40 20.45 -41.78
C GLY A 567 -77.06 21.82 -41.19
N ASN A 568 -78.00 22.77 -41.21
CA ASN A 568 -77.77 24.16 -40.81
C ASN A 568 -77.98 24.43 -39.31
N GLY A 569 -78.37 23.42 -38.54
CA GLY A 569 -78.62 23.47 -37.10
C GLY A 569 -80.05 23.90 -36.72
N SER A 570 -80.95 24.08 -37.68
CA SER A 570 -82.37 24.44 -37.47
C SER A 570 -83.29 23.49 -38.24
N VAL A 571 -84.54 23.32 -37.79
CA VAL A 571 -85.58 22.62 -38.56
C VAL A 571 -86.54 23.66 -39.10
N ASP A 572 -86.35 24.06 -40.36
CA ASP A 572 -87.12 25.11 -41.01
C ASP A 572 -87.70 24.69 -42.37
N ILE A 573 -88.18 25.66 -43.15
CA ILE A 573 -88.84 25.36 -44.42
C ILE A 573 -87.87 24.82 -45.47
N ASN A 574 -86.57 25.10 -45.36
CA ASN A 574 -85.56 24.60 -46.29
C ASN A 574 -85.38 23.09 -46.14
N ASP A 575 -85.44 22.56 -44.92
CA ASP A 575 -85.43 21.12 -44.64
C ASP A 575 -86.66 20.42 -45.22
N LEU A 576 -87.84 21.03 -45.04
CA LEU A 576 -89.08 20.52 -45.62
C LEU A 576 -89.02 20.50 -47.15
N LEU A 577 -88.45 21.55 -47.76
CA LEU A 577 -88.26 21.63 -49.21
C LEU A 577 -87.26 20.56 -49.71
N ALA A 578 -86.25 20.21 -48.91
CA ALA A 578 -85.31 19.14 -49.25
C ALA A 578 -86.03 17.78 -49.38
N ILE A 579 -86.96 17.46 -48.46
CA ILE A 579 -87.79 16.24 -48.55
C ILE A 579 -88.67 16.27 -49.81
N ILE A 580 -89.39 17.38 -50.02
CA ILE A 580 -90.35 17.49 -51.12
C ILE A 580 -89.64 17.39 -52.49
N ASN A 581 -88.44 17.96 -52.62
CA ASN A 581 -87.64 17.87 -53.84
C ASN A 581 -87.17 16.45 -54.17
N GLN A 582 -87.10 15.56 -53.17
CA GLN A 582 -86.79 14.14 -53.36
C GLN A 582 -88.03 13.26 -53.57
N TRP A 583 -89.24 13.81 -53.40
CA TRP A 583 -90.49 13.09 -53.70
C TRP A 583 -90.78 13.04 -55.20
N GLY A 584 -90.21 12.03 -55.87
CA GLY A 584 -90.53 11.62 -57.24
C GLY A 584 -91.57 10.49 -57.30
N PRO A 585 -92.03 10.10 -58.50
CA PRO A 585 -92.96 8.96 -58.65
C PRO A 585 -92.34 7.69 -58.07
N CYS A 586 -93.13 6.95 -57.27
CA CYS A 586 -92.73 5.67 -56.71
C CYS A 586 -92.28 4.71 -57.84
N PRO A 587 -91.11 4.05 -57.71
CA PRO A 587 -90.68 2.98 -58.61
C PRO A 587 -91.67 1.82 -58.72
#